data_AF-A0A439IIX6-F1
#
_entry.id   AF-A0A439IIX6-F1
#
_cell.length_a   1.000
_cell.length_b   1.000
_cell.length_c   1.000
_cell.angle_alpha   90.00
_cell.angle_beta   90.00
_cell.angle_gamma   90.00
#
_symmetry.space_group_name_H-M   'P 1'
#
loop_
_entity.id
_entity.type
_entity.pdbx_description
1 polymer ?
#
loop_
_entity_poly.entity_id
_entity_poly.type
_entity_poly.pdbx_seq_one_letter_code
_entity_poly.pdbx_strand_id
1 'polypeptide(L)'
;MRTAPTVSKRHLWIAMALSIAAAPGKAETIEVTIEKLVFSPASIEAQVGDTIEWVNKDVFAHTATVKGGWEVVIPPNTSASMALQKAEAFDYFCRFHPNMKGHLTVTSP
;
A
#
# COMPACT_ATOMS: atom_id res chain seq x y z
N MET A 1 -31.81 48.06 54.80
CA MET A 1 -32.18 47.40 53.52
C MET A 1 -30.93 46.76 52.96
N ARG A 2 -30.88 45.42 52.86
CA ARG A 2 -29.70 44.65 52.42
C ARG A 2 -29.81 44.43 50.91
N THR A 3 -28.84 44.89 50.13
CA THR A 3 -28.71 44.55 48.70
C THR A 3 -27.84 43.30 48.56
N ALA A 4 -28.37 42.27 47.89
CA ALA A 4 -27.66 41.03 47.59
C ALA A 4 -26.82 41.16 46.30
N PRO A 5 -25.63 40.55 46.20
CA PRO A 5 -24.87 40.51 44.95
C PRO A 5 -25.32 39.33 44.07
N THR A 6 -25.54 39.60 42.79
CA THR A 6 -25.84 38.61 41.74
C THR A 6 -24.58 37.84 41.38
N VAL A 7 -24.55 36.53 41.63
CA VAL A 7 -23.46 35.64 41.19
C VAL A 7 -23.64 35.34 39.69
N SER A 8 -22.70 35.83 38.89
CA SER A 8 -22.58 35.51 37.46
C SER A 8 -22.17 34.04 37.28
N LYS A 9 -23.01 33.26 36.60
CA LYS A 9 -22.73 31.86 36.23
C LYS A 9 -21.64 31.84 35.16
N ARG A 10 -20.39 31.61 35.57
CA ARG A 10 -19.31 31.22 34.66
C ARG A 10 -19.53 29.76 34.25
N HIS A 11 -20.03 29.56 33.04
CA HIS A 11 -20.08 28.25 32.41
C HIS A 11 -18.64 27.79 32.13
N LEU A 12 -18.15 26.86 32.94
CA LEU A 12 -16.90 26.16 32.70
C LEU A 12 -17.18 25.07 31.65
N TRP A 13 -16.88 25.36 30.39
CA TRP A 13 -16.92 24.37 29.32
C TRP A 13 -15.66 23.52 29.41
N ILE A 14 -15.78 22.30 29.91
CA ILE A 14 -14.73 21.28 29.81
C ILE A 14 -14.75 20.79 28.36
N ALA A 15 -13.80 21.24 27.55
CA ALA A 15 -13.58 20.69 26.21
C ALA A 15 -12.94 19.31 26.36
N MET A 16 -13.71 18.25 26.11
CA MET A 16 -13.20 16.89 26.01
C MET A 16 -12.52 16.74 24.64
N ALA A 17 -11.19 16.80 24.61
CA ALA A 17 -10.42 16.54 23.41
C ALA A 17 -10.47 15.05 23.08
N LEU A 18 -11.26 14.69 22.08
CA LEU A 18 -11.32 13.32 21.54
C LEU A 18 -10.11 13.12 20.64
N SER A 19 -9.07 12.45 21.16
CA SER A 19 -7.93 12.01 20.34
C SER A 19 -8.39 10.81 19.51
N ILE A 20 -8.55 11.01 18.20
CA ILE A 20 -8.77 9.91 17.25
C ILE A 20 -7.41 9.25 17.03
N ALA A 21 -7.17 8.12 17.69
CA ALA A 21 -6.05 7.25 17.33
C ALA A 21 -6.41 6.53 16.03
N ALA A 22 -5.65 6.76 14.96
CA ALA A 22 -5.75 5.94 13.75
C ALA A 22 -5.26 4.52 14.09
N ALA A 23 -6.13 3.52 13.93
CA ALA A 23 -5.73 2.13 14.06
C ALA A 23 -4.86 1.75 12.85
N PRO A 24 -3.79 0.96 13.02
CA PRO A 24 -2.98 0.50 11.90
C PRO A 24 -3.86 -0.28 10.91
N GLY A 25 -3.73 0.04 9.62
CA GLY A 25 -4.35 -0.73 8.54
C GLY A 25 -3.97 -2.20 8.63
N LYS A 26 -4.89 -3.10 8.27
CA LYS A 26 -4.55 -4.52 8.12
C LYS A 26 -3.71 -4.68 6.86
N ALA A 27 -2.63 -5.45 6.95
CA ALA A 27 -1.85 -5.84 5.78
C ALA A 27 -2.75 -6.52 4.74
N GLU A 28 -2.72 -6.02 3.51
CA GLU A 28 -3.49 -6.56 2.39
C GLU A 28 -2.59 -7.34 1.42
N THR A 29 -3.20 -8.25 0.66
CA THR A 29 -2.56 -8.87 -0.51
C THR A 29 -3.12 -8.21 -1.76
N ILE A 30 -2.25 -7.59 -2.54
CA ILE A 30 -2.60 -6.92 -3.79
C ILE A 30 -2.18 -7.79 -4.97
N GLU A 31 -3.17 -8.20 -5.77
CA GLU A 31 -2.93 -9.06 -6.93
C GLU A 31 -2.50 -8.24 -8.16
N VAL A 32 -1.51 -8.76 -8.88
CA VAL A 32 -1.09 -8.33 -10.22
C VAL A 32 -1.23 -9.51 -11.16
N THR A 33 -2.25 -9.53 -12.00
CA THR A 33 -2.37 -10.53 -13.05
C THR A 33 -1.34 -10.25 -14.15
N ILE A 34 -0.64 -11.29 -14.60
CA ILE A 34 0.20 -11.29 -15.81
C ILE A 34 -0.54 -12.07 -16.89
N GLU A 35 -1.00 -11.37 -17.93
CA GLU A 35 -1.64 -11.97 -19.10
C GLU A 35 -1.29 -11.16 -20.35
N LYS A 36 -1.09 -11.83 -21.49
CA LYS A 36 -0.78 -11.21 -22.79
C LYS A 36 0.46 -10.31 -22.71
N LEU A 37 1.46 -10.73 -21.94
CA LEU A 37 2.69 -9.95 -21.73
C LEU A 37 2.40 -8.56 -21.13
N VAL A 38 1.49 -8.47 -20.15
CA VAL A 38 1.18 -7.21 -19.44
C VAL A 38 1.02 -7.47 -17.94
N PHE A 39 1.51 -6.56 -17.11
CA PHE A 39 1.16 -6.50 -15.68
C PHE A 39 -0.13 -5.71 -15.51
N SER A 40 -1.14 -6.28 -14.83
CA SER A 40 -2.41 -5.62 -14.56
C SER A 40 -2.82 -5.78 -13.10
N PRO A 41 -2.98 -4.68 -12.34
CA PRO A 41 -2.77 -3.29 -12.76
C PRO A 41 -1.29 -2.97 -13.01
N ALA A 42 -1.02 -2.01 -13.90
CA ALA A 42 0.35 -1.55 -14.19
C ALA A 42 0.87 -0.53 -13.17
N SER A 43 0.00 0.04 -12.33
CA SER A 43 0.36 0.96 -11.27
C SER A 43 -0.39 0.60 -10.00
N ILE A 44 0.34 0.49 -8.90
CA ILE A 44 -0.15 0.00 -7.62
C ILE A 44 0.25 1.00 -6.54
N GLU A 45 -0.70 1.31 -5.66
CA GLU A 45 -0.46 1.98 -4.39
C GLU A 45 -0.63 0.95 -3.28
N ALA A 46 0.34 0.88 -2.37
CA ALA A 46 0.37 -0.07 -1.27
C ALA A 46 0.92 0.59 -0.01
N GLN A 47 0.75 -0.05 1.12
CA GLN A 47 1.33 0.36 2.39
C GLN A 47 2.43 -0.61 2.84
N VAL A 48 3.33 -0.14 3.69
CA VAL A 48 4.28 -1.02 4.39
C VAL A 48 3.50 -2.05 5.20
N GLY A 49 3.79 -3.33 4.97
CA GLY A 49 3.09 -4.47 5.56
C GLY A 49 2.32 -5.28 4.52
N ASP A 50 1.91 -4.66 3.42
CA ASP A 50 1.18 -5.35 2.35
C ASP A 50 2.06 -6.38 1.61
N THR A 51 1.41 -7.26 0.86
CA THR A 51 2.05 -8.24 -0.01
C THR A 51 1.60 -8.02 -1.46
N ILE A 52 2.54 -7.94 -2.39
CA ILE A 52 2.21 -8.05 -3.82
C ILE A 52 2.21 -9.53 -4.20
N GLU A 53 1.17 -9.98 -4.90
CA GLU A 53 1.10 -11.30 -5.52
C GLU A 53 0.99 -11.14 -7.04
N TRP A 54 1.99 -11.61 -7.78
CA TRP A 54 1.91 -11.70 -9.23
C TRP A 54 1.34 -13.05 -9.63
N VAL A 55 0.21 -13.05 -10.33
CA VAL A 55 -0.47 -14.26 -10.82
C VAL A 55 -0.22 -14.38 -12.31
N ASN A 56 0.63 -15.33 -12.71
CA ASN A 56 0.97 -15.53 -14.12
C ASN A 56 -0.01 -16.46 -14.81
N LYS A 57 -0.80 -15.91 -15.74
CA LYS A 57 -1.73 -16.64 -16.61
C LYS A 57 -1.17 -16.91 -18.00
N ASP A 58 0.05 -16.43 -18.29
CA ASP A 58 0.74 -16.74 -19.54
C ASP A 58 1.41 -18.12 -19.49
N VAL A 59 1.70 -18.66 -20.67
CA VAL A 59 2.47 -19.91 -20.86
C VAL A 59 3.99 -19.71 -20.74
N PHE A 60 4.44 -18.46 -20.56
CA PHE A 60 5.85 -18.10 -20.42
C PHE A 60 6.18 -17.76 -18.98
N ALA A 61 7.43 -17.99 -18.58
CA ALA A 61 7.93 -17.47 -17.31
C ALA A 61 8.13 -15.95 -17.42
N HIS A 62 7.86 -15.25 -16.34
CA HIS A 62 8.06 -13.81 -16.23
C HIS A 62 8.91 -13.46 -15.01
N THR A 63 9.33 -12.20 -14.92
CA THR A 63 9.96 -11.65 -13.73
C THR A 63 9.32 -10.32 -13.35
N ALA A 64 9.32 -10.00 -12.06
CA ALA A 64 9.23 -8.62 -11.59
C ALA A 64 10.65 -8.19 -11.18
N THR A 65 11.28 -7.36 -12.01
CA THR A 65 12.70 -6.99 -11.87
C THR A 65 12.83 -5.48 -11.68
N VAL A 66 13.52 -5.04 -10.63
CA VAL A 66 13.97 -3.66 -10.47
C VAL A 66 15.39 -3.54 -10.99
N LYS A 67 15.67 -2.57 -11.88
CA LYS A 67 16.99 -2.43 -12.50
C LYS A 67 18.06 -2.15 -11.44
N GLY A 68 19.05 -3.04 -11.33
CA GLY A 68 20.12 -2.92 -10.34
C GLY A 68 19.68 -3.21 -8.90
N GLY A 69 18.45 -3.69 -8.72
CA GLY A 69 17.88 -4.06 -7.43
C GLY A 69 17.60 -5.55 -7.36
N TRP A 70 16.37 -5.88 -6.95
CA TRP A 70 15.92 -7.26 -6.75
C TRP A 70 15.12 -7.79 -7.95
N GLU A 71 14.89 -9.10 -7.94
CA GLU A 71 14.07 -9.81 -8.92
C GLU A 71 13.22 -10.88 -8.24
N VAL A 72 11.98 -11.03 -8.70
CA VAL A 72 11.09 -12.16 -8.42
C VAL A 72 10.82 -12.91 -9.71
N VAL A 73 11.05 -14.23 -9.75
CA VAL A 73 10.71 -15.08 -10.90
C VAL A 73 9.30 -15.64 -10.71
N ILE A 74 8.46 -15.55 -11.74
CA ILE A 74 7.08 -16.04 -11.74
C ILE A 74 6.91 -17.10 -12.85
N PRO A 75 6.93 -18.40 -12.51
CA PRO A 75 6.75 -19.48 -13.49
C PRO A 75 5.39 -19.42 -14.22
N PRO A 76 5.25 -20.06 -15.40
CA PRO A 76 3.99 -20.12 -16.13
C PRO A 76 2.86 -20.72 -15.29
N ASN A 77 1.63 -20.17 -15.39
CA ASN A 77 0.45 -20.68 -14.70
C ASN A 77 0.61 -20.83 -13.18
N THR A 78 1.39 -19.95 -12.54
CA THR A 78 1.64 -19.96 -11.09
C THR A 78 1.65 -18.53 -10.54
N SER A 79 1.70 -18.41 -9.22
CA SER A 79 1.90 -17.13 -8.52
C SER A 79 3.27 -17.04 -7.85
N ALA A 80 3.74 -15.81 -7.65
CA ALA A 80 4.84 -15.51 -6.73
C ALA A 80 4.52 -14.21 -5.97
N SER A 81 5.05 -14.06 -4.76
CA SER A 81 4.69 -12.93 -3.90
C SER A 81 5.90 -12.28 -3.22
N MET A 82 5.75 -11.01 -2.83
CA MET A 82 6.75 -10.27 -2.07
C MET A 82 6.08 -9.36 -1.03
N ALA A 83 6.55 -9.47 0.22
CA ALA A 83 6.12 -8.59 1.31
C ALA A 83 6.83 -7.23 1.21
N LEU A 84 6.06 -6.15 1.40
CA LEU A 84 6.52 -4.78 1.29
C LEU A 84 6.92 -4.26 2.66
N GLN A 85 8.23 -4.17 2.91
CA GLN A 85 8.76 -3.86 4.25
C GLN A 85 9.25 -2.41 4.39
N LYS A 86 9.30 -1.66 3.30
CA LYS A 86 9.87 -0.31 3.27
C LYS A 86 9.03 0.60 2.38
N ALA A 87 8.77 1.81 2.86
CA ALA A 87 8.15 2.85 2.07
C ALA A 87 9.13 3.33 1.00
N GLU A 88 8.78 3.09 -0.26
CA GLU A 88 9.60 3.37 -1.44
C GLU A 88 8.73 3.31 -2.69
N ALA A 89 9.11 4.03 -3.74
CA ALA A 89 8.47 3.93 -5.05
C ALA A 89 9.50 3.42 -6.06
N PHE A 90 9.10 2.45 -6.89
CA PHE A 90 9.99 1.88 -7.90
C PHE A 90 9.24 1.41 -9.14
N ASP A 91 9.92 1.54 -10.28
CA ASP A 91 9.53 0.88 -11.51
C ASP A 91 10.15 -0.52 -11.57
N TYR A 92 9.38 -1.48 -12.05
CA TYR A 92 9.85 -2.83 -12.32
C TYR A 92 9.44 -3.26 -13.74
N PHE A 93 10.14 -4.26 -14.26
CA PHE A 93 9.90 -4.80 -15.59
C PHE A 93 10.14 -6.31 -15.63
N CYS A 94 9.64 -6.97 -16.67
CA CYS A 94 10.04 -8.35 -16.95
C CYS A 94 11.35 -8.36 -17.73
N ARG A 95 12.41 -8.99 -17.21
CA ARG A 95 13.71 -9.00 -17.90
C ARG A 95 13.71 -9.79 -19.21
N PHE A 96 12.79 -10.75 -19.35
CA PHE A 96 12.58 -11.49 -20.59
C PHE A 96 11.85 -10.65 -21.65
N HIS A 97 11.06 -9.67 -21.21
CA HIS A 97 10.20 -8.83 -22.05
C HIS A 97 10.22 -7.37 -21.56
N PRO A 98 11.27 -6.58 -21.84
CA PRO A 98 11.49 -5.27 -21.19
C PRO A 98 10.43 -4.19 -21.44
N ASN A 99 9.49 -4.43 -22.35
CA ASN A 99 8.33 -3.56 -22.57
C ASN A 99 7.21 -3.81 -21.55
N MET A 100 7.21 -4.96 -20.85
CA MET A 100 6.33 -5.22 -19.72
C MET A 100 6.81 -4.40 -18.53
N LYS A 101 6.03 -3.42 -18.10
CA LYS A 101 6.41 -2.50 -17.03
C LYS A 101 5.29 -2.38 -16.01
N GLY A 102 5.68 -2.27 -14.76
CA GLY A 102 4.80 -1.92 -13.66
C GLY A 102 5.45 -0.89 -12.76
N HIS A 103 4.63 -0.21 -11.99
CA HIS A 103 5.03 0.77 -11.00
C HIS A 103 4.38 0.44 -9.66
N LEU A 104 5.16 0.48 -8.58
CA LEU A 104 4.66 0.31 -7.22
C LEU A 104 5.10 1.50 -6.38
N THR A 105 4.14 2.16 -5.74
CA THR A 105 4.37 3.13 -4.68
C THR A 105 3.97 2.51 -3.35
N VAL A 106 4.92 2.44 -2.42
CA VAL A 106 4.69 1.96 -1.05
C VAL A 106 4.79 3.13 -0.09
N THR A 107 3.71 3.45 0.61
CA THR A 107 3.69 4.49 1.64
C THR A 107 3.78 3.89 3.03
N SER A 108 4.11 4.71 4.04
CA SER A 108 3.85 4.31 5.42
C SER A 108 2.34 4.18 5.66
N PRO A 109 1.92 3.35 6.63
CA PRO A 109 0.52 3.25 7.06
C PRO A 109 -0.04 4.58 7.58
#